data_AF-R7U6Q9-F1
#
_entry.id   AF-R7U6Q9-F1
#
_cell.length_a   1.000
_cell.length_b   1.000
_cell.length_c   1.000
_cell.angle_alpha   90.00
_cell.angle_beta   90.00
_cell.angle_gamma   90.00
#
_symmetry.space_group_name_H-M   'P 1'
#
loop_
_entity.id
_entity.type
_entity.pdbx_description
1 polymer ?
#
loop_
_entity_poly.entity_id
_entity_poly.type
_entity_poly.pdbx_seq_one_letter_code
_entity_poly.pdbx_strand_id
1 'polypeptide(L)'
;AVVELVGVGASFPAEVYGSWRPTYEYSRKQWVNLKMTYNDQSSRTGKLAIMEGSVQYGATDAELTAVEKMQAPDLQMFPVVAGAVAVAYNLPAVPSLVLSRSALVGIFNGSITWWNDTRLTQLNPQVPFPQKRIIVVARADYAGTTEIFTGALSAFDSNWAATVGTFAEGLEPNGVNHSRWNMSVVKQYGLTSRGMVGMLLSLHCAIGYLSIAEVIRANITYASLISQTGNAV
;
A
#
# COMPACT_ATOMS: atom_id res chain seq x y z
N ALA A 1 26.29 -8.12 -27.73
CA ALA A 1 25.59 -9.03 -26.80
C ALA A 1 24.40 -8.28 -26.19
N VAL A 2 23.34 -9.00 -25.79
CA VAL A 2 22.25 -8.39 -25.01
C VAL A 2 22.76 -8.10 -23.61
N VAL A 3 22.51 -6.90 -23.10
CA VAL A 3 22.71 -6.55 -21.69
C VAL A 3 21.36 -6.72 -20.99
N GLU A 4 21.28 -7.64 -20.03
CA GLU A 4 20.08 -7.85 -19.24
C GLU A 4 20.17 -7.11 -17.91
N LEU A 5 19.14 -6.32 -17.58
CA LEU A 5 18.95 -5.71 -16.27
C LEU A 5 17.69 -6.28 -15.63
N VAL A 6 17.88 -7.17 -14.66
CA VAL A 6 16.80 -7.80 -13.91
C VAL A 6 16.63 -7.05 -12.60
N GLY A 7 15.39 -6.66 -12.31
CA GLY A 7 15.01 -6.15 -11.00
C GLY A 7 13.81 -6.88 -10.40
N VAL A 8 13.71 -6.80 -9.09
CA VAL A 8 12.61 -7.37 -8.30
C VAL A 8 12.30 -6.46 -7.12
N GLY A 9 11.05 -6.43 -6.67
CA GLY A 9 10.73 -5.72 -5.44
C GLY A 9 9.28 -5.28 -5.29
N ALA A 10 9.12 -4.09 -4.70
CA ALA A 10 7.85 -3.46 -4.39
C ALA A 10 6.87 -3.40 -5.58
N SER A 11 5.60 -3.72 -5.34
CA SER A 11 4.54 -3.55 -6.35
C SER A 11 4.15 -2.09 -6.59
N PHE A 12 4.38 -1.21 -5.62
CA PHE A 12 3.98 0.21 -5.69
C PHE A 12 4.52 0.95 -6.94
N PRO A 13 5.81 0.88 -7.29
CA PRO A 13 6.34 1.54 -8.49
C PRO A 13 6.19 0.70 -9.78
N ALA A 14 5.64 -0.51 -9.71
CA ALA A 14 5.70 -1.48 -10.81
C ALA A 14 5.05 -0.95 -12.11
N GLU A 15 3.94 -0.22 -12.01
CA GLU A 15 3.28 0.37 -13.18
C GLU A 15 4.14 1.46 -13.85
N VAL A 16 4.79 2.30 -13.04
CA VAL A 16 5.72 3.33 -13.52
C VAL A 16 6.91 2.68 -14.21
N TYR A 17 7.52 1.67 -13.60
CA TYR A 17 8.63 0.92 -14.19
C TYR A 17 8.23 0.21 -15.48
N GLY A 18 7.03 -0.36 -15.54
CA GLY A 18 6.47 -0.99 -16.74
C GLY A 18 6.29 -0.01 -17.90
N SER A 19 5.92 1.24 -17.61
CA SER A 19 5.78 2.31 -18.60
C SER A 19 7.13 2.86 -19.08
N TRP A 20 8.08 3.07 -18.17
CA TRP A 20 9.38 3.65 -18.50
C TRP A 20 10.29 2.68 -19.27
N ARG A 21 10.27 1.39 -18.90
CA ARG A 21 11.20 0.41 -19.46
C ARG A 21 11.21 0.36 -21.00
N PRO A 22 10.08 0.17 -21.71
CA PRO A 22 10.11 0.06 -23.17
C PRO A 22 10.65 1.32 -23.84
N THR A 23 10.32 2.50 -23.28
CA THR A 23 10.81 3.79 -23.75
C THR A 23 12.32 3.91 -23.54
N TYR A 24 12.82 3.51 -22.37
CA TYR A 24 14.25 3.53 -22.08
C TYR A 24 15.02 2.55 -22.97
N GLU A 25 14.58 1.29 -23.07
CA GLU A 25 15.15 0.29 -23.97
C GLU A 25 15.23 0.82 -25.40
N TYR A 26 14.14 1.41 -25.92
CA TYR A 26 14.10 2.00 -27.25
C TYR A 26 15.14 3.13 -27.42
N SER A 27 15.20 4.07 -26.48
CA SER A 27 16.13 5.21 -26.54
C SER A 27 17.61 4.79 -26.50
N ARG A 28 17.92 3.61 -25.97
CA ARG A 28 19.29 3.09 -25.84
C ARG A 28 19.74 2.18 -26.98
N LYS A 29 18.84 1.78 -27.89
CA LYS A 29 19.11 0.79 -28.95
C LYS A 29 20.34 1.07 -29.82
N GLN A 30 20.69 2.33 -30.06
CA GLN A 30 21.87 2.70 -30.85
C GLN A 30 23.20 2.42 -30.14
N TRP A 31 23.18 2.33 -28.82
CA TRP A 31 24.39 2.21 -27.99
C TRP A 31 24.51 0.83 -27.34
N VAL A 32 23.37 0.25 -26.96
CA VAL A 32 23.32 -1.02 -26.24
C VAL A 32 22.07 -1.78 -26.61
N ASN A 33 22.21 -3.08 -26.82
CA ASN A 33 21.07 -4.00 -26.93
C ASN A 33 20.59 -4.33 -25.51
N LEU A 34 19.83 -3.41 -24.91
CA LEU A 34 19.35 -3.49 -23.54
C LEU A 34 18.01 -4.23 -23.47
N LYS A 35 17.88 -5.12 -22.50
CA LYS A 35 16.63 -5.77 -22.11
C LYS A 35 16.48 -5.68 -20.60
N MET A 36 15.43 -5.02 -20.14
CA MET A 36 15.15 -4.89 -18.71
C MET A 36 13.98 -5.78 -18.35
N THR A 37 13.96 -6.29 -17.12
CA THR A 37 12.81 -6.99 -16.55
C THR A 37 12.59 -6.52 -15.13
N TYR A 38 11.33 -6.48 -14.72
CA TYR A 38 10.97 -6.12 -13.36
C TYR A 38 9.89 -7.09 -12.88
N ASN A 39 10.18 -7.80 -11.80
CA ASN A 39 9.24 -8.71 -11.16
C ASN A 39 8.70 -8.08 -9.89
N ASP A 40 7.44 -7.65 -9.92
CA ASP A 40 6.76 -7.09 -8.75
C ASP A 40 6.36 -8.22 -7.80
N GLN A 41 7.03 -8.28 -6.65
CA GLN A 41 6.72 -9.23 -5.58
C GLN A 41 6.44 -8.47 -4.29
N SER A 42 7.49 -8.20 -3.50
CA SER A 42 7.40 -7.46 -2.26
C SER A 42 8.66 -6.63 -2.04
N SER A 43 8.57 -5.57 -1.23
CA SER A 43 9.72 -4.79 -0.78
C SER A 43 10.78 -5.68 -0.10
N ARG A 44 10.35 -6.68 0.68
CA ARG A 44 11.25 -7.65 1.32
C ARG A 44 12.03 -8.48 0.30
N THR A 45 11.34 -9.03 -0.70
CA THR A 45 11.98 -9.77 -1.78
C THR A 45 12.99 -8.89 -2.52
N GLY A 46 12.64 -7.63 -2.79
CA GLY A 46 13.52 -6.66 -3.42
C GLY A 46 14.82 -6.44 -2.64
N LYS A 47 14.72 -6.20 -1.33
CA LYS A 47 15.87 -6.04 -0.43
C LYS A 47 16.75 -7.29 -0.38
N LEU A 48 16.15 -8.47 -0.16
CA LEU A 48 16.91 -9.72 -0.07
C LEU A 48 17.64 -10.04 -1.38
N ALA A 49 16.94 -9.97 -2.51
CA ALA A 49 17.52 -10.34 -3.79
C ALA A 49 18.69 -9.44 -4.21
N ILE A 50 18.63 -8.12 -3.93
CA ILE A 50 19.76 -7.23 -4.25
C ILE A 50 20.94 -7.43 -3.30
N MET A 51 20.67 -7.68 -2.01
CA MET A 51 21.73 -7.97 -1.02
C MET A 51 22.44 -9.30 -1.30
N GLU A 52 21.73 -10.28 -1.86
CA GLU A 52 22.29 -11.57 -2.31
C GLU A 52 23.01 -11.48 -3.67
N GLY A 53 22.93 -10.34 -4.37
CA GLY A 53 23.49 -10.17 -5.71
C GLY A 53 22.74 -10.94 -6.81
N SER A 54 21.52 -11.40 -6.53
CA SER A 54 20.69 -12.19 -7.46
C SER A 54 20.06 -11.35 -8.57
N VAL A 55 20.00 -10.03 -8.40
CA VAL A 55 19.45 -9.05 -9.35
C VAL A 55 20.35 -7.84 -9.47
N GLN A 56 20.23 -7.07 -10.56
CA GLN A 56 21.01 -5.84 -10.74
C GLN A 56 20.44 -4.66 -9.95
N TYR A 57 19.15 -4.68 -9.62
CA TYR A 57 18.53 -3.67 -8.78
C TYR A 57 17.35 -4.24 -7.98
N GLY A 58 17.24 -3.84 -6.71
CA GLY A 58 16.08 -4.09 -5.86
C GLY A 58 15.24 -2.83 -5.73
N ALA A 59 13.93 -2.97 -5.60
CA ALA A 59 13.05 -1.84 -5.27
C ALA A 59 12.29 -2.09 -3.97
N THR A 60 12.19 -1.06 -3.14
CA THR A 60 11.55 -1.12 -1.82
C THR A 60 10.87 0.21 -1.54
N ASP A 61 9.68 0.15 -0.94
CA ASP A 61 9.00 1.34 -0.38
C ASP A 61 9.43 1.61 1.08
N ALA A 62 10.26 0.72 1.61
CA ALA A 62 10.76 0.72 2.99
C ALA A 62 12.27 0.94 3.01
N GLU A 63 12.75 1.71 3.98
CA GLU A 63 14.18 1.89 4.22
C GLU A 63 14.88 0.56 4.57
N LEU A 64 16.18 0.49 4.29
CA LEU A 64 17.01 -0.58 4.84
C LEU A 64 17.13 -0.40 6.36
N THR A 65 16.87 -1.47 7.10
CA THR A 65 17.13 -1.54 8.54
C THR A 65 18.62 -1.42 8.82
N ALA A 66 18.99 -1.09 10.06
CA ALA A 66 20.40 -1.05 10.46
C ALA A 66 21.12 -2.39 10.22
N VAL A 67 20.42 -3.51 10.44
CA VAL A 67 20.96 -4.85 10.18
C VAL A 67 21.19 -5.08 8.69
N GLU A 68 20.22 -4.73 7.83
CA GLU A 68 20.36 -4.86 6.38
C GLU A 68 21.51 -3.98 5.85
N LYS A 69 21.68 -2.75 6.37
CA LYS A 69 22.80 -1.86 6.03
C LYS A 69 24.16 -2.46 6.41
N MET A 70 24.26 -3.12 7.56
CA MET A 70 25.49 -3.81 7.97
C MET A 70 25.80 -5.03 7.10
N GLN A 71 24.77 -5.75 6.64
CA GLN A 71 24.92 -6.93 5.79
C GLN A 71 25.32 -6.59 4.35
N ALA A 72 24.92 -5.41 3.85
CA ALA A 72 25.25 -4.94 2.51
C ALA A 72 25.81 -3.50 2.56
N PRO A 73 27.03 -3.29 3.06
CA PRO A 73 27.60 -1.95 3.29
C PRO A 73 27.81 -1.14 2.00
N ASP A 74 27.97 -1.82 0.86
CA ASP A 74 28.15 -1.18 -0.44
C ASP A 74 26.81 -0.84 -1.14
N LEU A 75 25.68 -1.31 -0.61
CA LEU A 75 24.36 -1.08 -1.20
C LEU A 75 23.95 0.38 -1.05
N GLN A 76 23.66 1.03 -2.18
CA GLN A 76 23.19 2.41 -2.22
C GLN A 76 21.68 2.45 -2.49
N MET A 77 20.97 3.29 -1.73
CA MET A 77 19.56 3.61 -1.96
C MET A 77 19.45 5.00 -2.58
N PHE A 78 18.57 5.15 -3.57
CA PHE A 78 18.19 6.45 -4.11
C PHE A 78 16.69 6.49 -4.38
N PRO A 79 16.02 7.63 -4.15
CA PRO A 79 14.61 7.78 -4.46
C PRO A 79 14.40 7.79 -5.98
N VAL A 80 13.38 7.08 -6.46
CA VAL A 80 13.06 6.99 -7.90
C VAL A 80 11.75 7.71 -8.24
N VAL A 81 10.72 7.51 -7.41
CA VAL A 81 9.39 8.09 -7.61
C VAL A 81 8.75 8.37 -6.26
N ALA A 82 7.97 9.45 -6.18
CA ALA A 82 7.06 9.71 -5.07
C ALA A 82 5.62 9.44 -5.55
N GLY A 83 4.83 8.82 -4.70
CA GLY A 83 3.41 8.59 -4.96
C GLY A 83 2.61 8.54 -3.66
N ALA A 84 1.29 8.39 -3.79
CA ALA A 84 0.39 8.34 -2.65
C ALA A 84 -0.14 6.91 -2.43
N VAL A 85 -0.36 6.57 -1.16
CA VAL A 85 -1.23 5.46 -0.76
C VAL A 85 -2.62 6.03 -0.53
N ALA A 86 -3.59 5.57 -1.31
CA ALA A 86 -4.97 6.00 -1.25
C ALA A 86 -5.80 5.06 -0.37
N VAL A 87 -6.77 5.62 0.34
CA VAL A 87 -7.77 4.85 1.09
C VAL A 87 -8.91 4.52 0.15
N ALA A 88 -8.86 3.33 -0.44
CA ALA A 88 -9.84 2.85 -1.40
C ALA A 88 -11.04 2.21 -0.69
N TYR A 89 -12.25 2.41 -1.22
CA TYR A 89 -13.47 1.87 -0.61
C TYR A 89 -14.51 1.49 -1.66
N ASN A 90 -15.46 0.65 -1.25
CA ASN A 90 -16.58 0.22 -2.08
C ASN A 90 -17.92 0.54 -1.41
N LEU A 91 -18.46 1.71 -1.78
CA LEU A 91 -19.78 2.17 -1.43
C LEU A 91 -20.42 2.80 -2.68
N PRO A 92 -21.19 2.03 -3.47
CA PRO A 92 -21.71 2.53 -4.74
C PRO A 92 -22.56 3.80 -4.63
N ALA A 93 -23.26 3.98 -3.51
CA ALA A 93 -24.07 5.18 -3.23
C ALA A 93 -23.28 6.38 -2.68
N VAL A 94 -21.96 6.23 -2.48
CA VAL A 94 -21.09 7.25 -1.86
C VAL A 94 -19.92 7.54 -2.81
N PRO A 95 -20.12 8.37 -3.85
CA PRO A 95 -19.08 8.66 -4.84
C PRO A 95 -17.96 9.56 -4.29
N SER A 96 -18.20 10.25 -3.18
CA SER A 96 -17.23 11.10 -2.49
C SER A 96 -17.32 10.86 -1.00
N LEU A 97 -16.16 10.62 -0.38
CA LEU A 97 -16.04 10.38 1.06
C LEU A 97 -14.85 11.18 1.59
N VAL A 98 -15.09 11.96 2.64
CA VAL A 98 -14.06 12.67 3.39
C VAL A 98 -13.85 11.97 4.73
N LEU A 99 -12.62 11.62 5.06
CA LEU A 99 -12.26 11.05 6.36
C LEU A 99 -11.33 11.99 7.12
N SER A 100 -11.59 12.17 8.41
CA SER A 100 -10.55 12.68 9.31
C SER A 100 -9.53 11.58 9.60
N ARG A 101 -8.35 11.99 10.06
CA ARG A 101 -7.31 11.05 10.54
C ARG A 101 -7.82 10.15 11.67
N SER A 102 -8.55 10.72 12.62
CA SER A 102 -9.13 9.97 13.73
C SER A 102 -10.22 9.00 13.27
N ALA A 103 -11.00 9.35 12.24
CA ALA A 103 -11.96 8.42 11.65
C ALA A 103 -11.26 7.27 10.92
N LEU A 104 -10.20 7.56 10.17
CA LEU A 104 -9.41 6.51 9.50
C LEU A 104 -8.80 5.54 10.52
N VAL A 105 -8.14 6.05 11.57
CA VAL A 105 -7.62 5.21 12.66
C VAL A 105 -8.75 4.43 13.32
N GLY A 106 -9.91 5.07 13.56
CA GLY A 106 -11.07 4.45 14.18
C GLY A 106 -11.62 3.26 13.39
N ILE A 107 -11.59 3.32 12.07
CA ILE A 107 -11.99 2.22 11.19
C ILE A 107 -11.03 1.03 11.36
N PHE A 108 -9.73 1.28 11.29
CA PHE A 108 -8.71 0.23 11.29
C PHE A 108 -8.40 -0.33 12.70
N ASN A 109 -8.72 0.41 13.77
CA ASN A 109 -8.64 -0.08 15.15
C ASN A 109 -9.96 -0.70 15.65
N GLY A 110 -11.05 -0.60 14.88
CA GLY A 110 -12.34 -1.19 15.19
C GLY A 110 -13.25 -0.38 16.11
N SER A 111 -12.90 0.88 16.43
CA SER A 111 -13.80 1.78 17.16
C SER A 111 -14.88 2.40 16.28
N ILE A 112 -14.71 2.43 14.96
CA ILE A 112 -15.73 2.73 13.95
C ILE A 112 -16.01 1.45 13.16
N THR A 113 -17.19 0.88 13.34
CA THR A 113 -17.56 -0.42 12.73
C THR A 113 -18.70 -0.34 11.74
N TRP A 114 -19.33 0.82 11.61
CA TRP A 114 -20.50 1.06 10.76
C TRP A 114 -20.30 2.28 9.88
N TRP A 115 -20.80 2.21 8.65
CA TRP A 115 -20.68 3.31 7.69
C TRP A 115 -21.49 4.55 8.08
N ASN A 116 -22.56 4.39 8.85
CA ASN A 116 -23.37 5.50 9.36
C ASN A 116 -22.92 6.00 10.74
N ASP A 117 -21.69 5.70 11.18
CA ASP A 117 -21.11 6.26 12.41
C ASP A 117 -21.12 7.80 12.37
N THR A 118 -21.45 8.43 13.49
CA THR A 118 -21.60 9.89 13.56
C THR A 118 -20.32 10.63 13.19
N ARG A 119 -19.14 10.04 13.44
CA ARG A 119 -17.85 10.63 13.05
C ARG A 119 -17.66 10.65 11.54
N LEU A 120 -18.32 9.76 10.79
CA LEU A 120 -18.31 9.74 9.32
C LEU A 120 -19.39 10.65 8.75
N THR A 121 -20.61 10.58 9.28
CA THR A 121 -21.75 11.35 8.76
C THR A 121 -21.60 12.86 9.01
N GLN A 122 -20.99 13.27 10.12
CA GLN A 122 -20.74 14.70 10.42
C GLN A 122 -19.82 15.37 9.40
N LEU A 123 -18.82 14.64 8.89
CA LEU A 123 -17.90 15.15 7.87
C LEU A 123 -18.50 15.11 6.46
N ASN A 124 -19.60 14.39 6.29
CA ASN A 124 -20.19 14.08 4.99
C ASN A 124 -21.73 14.21 5.07
N PRO A 125 -22.28 15.38 5.43
CA PRO A 125 -23.71 15.52 5.75
C PRO A 125 -24.66 15.28 4.57
N GLN A 126 -24.15 15.36 3.34
CA GLN A 126 -24.91 15.14 2.11
C GLN A 126 -24.83 13.69 1.60
N VAL A 127 -24.09 12.82 2.29
CA VAL A 127 -23.86 11.44 1.86
C VAL A 127 -24.89 10.51 2.51
N PRO A 128 -25.67 9.73 1.72
CA PRO A 128 -26.64 8.78 2.26
C PRO A 128 -25.93 7.49 2.70
N PHE A 129 -25.30 7.51 3.89
CA PHE A 129 -24.58 6.34 4.38
C PHE A 129 -25.50 5.15 4.65
N PRO A 130 -25.10 3.93 4.23
CA PRO A 130 -25.85 2.73 4.54
C PRO A 130 -25.69 2.36 6.02
N GLN A 131 -26.75 1.82 6.63
CA GLN A 131 -26.67 1.14 7.92
C GLN A 131 -26.06 -0.26 7.73
N LYS A 132 -24.78 -0.31 7.37
CA LYS A 132 -24.01 -1.53 7.12
C LYS A 132 -22.69 -1.48 7.85
N ARG A 133 -22.20 -2.66 8.25
CA ARG A 133 -20.87 -2.81 8.85
C ARG A 133 -19.78 -2.52 7.81
N ILE A 134 -18.70 -1.93 8.30
CA ILE A 134 -17.48 -1.73 7.52
C ILE A 134 -16.74 -3.07 7.41
N ILE A 135 -16.27 -3.38 6.22
CA ILE A 135 -15.40 -4.53 5.97
C ILE A 135 -13.98 -3.99 5.74
N VAL A 136 -13.11 -4.15 6.73
CA VAL A 136 -11.70 -3.74 6.57
C VAL A 136 -10.94 -4.83 5.83
N VAL A 137 -10.26 -4.45 4.76
CA VAL A 137 -9.38 -5.31 3.96
C VAL A 137 -7.93 -4.85 4.13
N ALA A 138 -7.01 -5.78 4.36
CA ALA A 138 -5.57 -5.50 4.42
C ALA A 138 -4.76 -6.50 3.59
N ARG A 139 -3.47 -6.20 3.40
CA ARG A 139 -2.53 -7.11 2.72
C ARG A 139 -2.28 -8.37 3.54
N ALA A 140 -2.25 -9.53 2.87
CA ALA A 140 -1.88 -10.79 3.49
C ALA A 140 -0.36 -11.02 3.47
N ASP A 141 0.30 -10.57 2.41
CA ASP A 141 1.75 -10.62 2.25
C ASP A 141 2.45 -9.42 2.90
N TYR A 142 3.75 -9.57 3.11
CA TYR A 142 4.60 -8.45 3.50
C TYR A 142 4.61 -7.38 2.41
N ALA A 143 4.30 -6.13 2.76
CA ALA A 143 4.20 -5.06 1.78
C ALA A 143 4.68 -3.71 2.31
N GLY A 144 5.50 -3.01 1.51
CA GLY A 144 5.89 -1.63 1.82
C GLY A 144 4.71 -0.66 1.85
N THR A 145 3.66 -0.90 1.05
CA THR A 145 2.40 -0.14 1.13
C THR A 145 1.73 -0.28 2.51
N THR A 146 1.83 -1.45 3.15
CA THR A 146 1.36 -1.66 4.53
C THR A 146 2.18 -0.84 5.51
N GLU A 147 3.50 -0.77 5.31
CA GLU A 147 4.39 0.04 6.14
C GLU A 147 4.08 1.52 6.04
N ILE A 148 3.91 2.05 4.83
CA ILE A 148 3.50 3.44 4.60
C ILE A 148 2.15 3.72 5.29
N PHE A 149 1.17 2.83 5.08
CA PHE A 149 -0.17 3.01 5.62
C PHE A 149 -0.21 2.98 7.15
N THR A 150 0.41 1.97 7.76
CA THR A 150 0.46 1.83 9.22
C THR A 150 1.35 2.90 9.86
N GLY A 151 2.38 3.37 9.16
CA GLY A 151 3.18 4.54 9.53
C GLY A 151 2.34 5.81 9.61
N ALA A 152 1.46 6.02 8.63
CA ALA A 152 0.49 7.13 8.69
C ALA A 152 -0.45 6.99 9.89
N LEU A 153 -0.98 5.80 10.17
CA LEU A 153 -1.84 5.57 11.34
C LEU A 153 -1.09 5.84 12.66
N SER A 154 0.17 5.41 12.79
CA SER A 154 1.03 5.74 13.94
C SER A 154 1.26 7.24 14.09
N ALA A 155 1.44 7.97 12.99
CA ALA A 155 1.60 9.42 13.03
C ALA A 155 0.29 10.15 13.39
N PHE A 156 -0.87 9.52 13.15
CA PHE A 156 -2.19 10.10 13.38
C PHE A 156 -2.71 9.87 14.80
N ASP A 157 -2.28 8.80 15.47
CA ASP A 157 -2.79 8.40 16.78
C ASP A 157 -1.69 7.79 17.66
N SER A 158 -1.45 8.40 18.81
CA SER A 158 -0.41 7.95 19.75
C SER A 158 -0.70 6.58 20.36
N ASN A 159 -1.98 6.22 20.51
CA ASN A 159 -2.35 4.91 21.02
C ASN A 159 -2.07 3.82 19.98
N TRP A 160 -2.39 4.05 18.71
CA TRP A 160 -1.97 3.19 17.60
C TRP A 160 -0.45 3.05 17.57
N ALA A 161 0.29 4.16 17.67
CA ALA A 161 1.76 4.14 17.70
C ALA A 161 2.32 3.25 18.83
N ALA A 162 1.73 3.34 20.03
CA ALA A 162 2.19 2.59 21.20
C ALA A 162 1.77 1.10 21.19
N THR A 163 0.59 0.78 20.66
CA THR A 163 -0.01 -0.56 20.80
C THR A 163 0.14 -1.43 19.55
N VAL A 164 0.16 -0.82 18.37
CA VAL A 164 0.23 -1.52 17.07
C VAL A 164 1.53 -1.14 16.34
N GLY A 165 1.83 0.15 16.28
CA GLY A 165 3.02 0.70 15.65
C GLY A 165 2.99 0.65 14.12
N THR A 166 4.16 0.94 13.53
CA THR A 166 4.41 0.88 12.09
C THR A 166 4.95 -0.50 11.71
N PHE A 167 4.42 -1.06 10.63
CA PHE A 167 4.67 -2.44 10.26
C PHE A 167 4.39 -2.75 8.80
N ALA A 168 5.15 -3.70 8.25
CA ALA A 168 5.03 -4.13 6.87
C ALA A 168 4.44 -5.54 6.73
N GLU A 169 4.42 -6.29 7.83
CA GLU A 169 3.89 -7.65 7.90
C GLU A 169 2.40 -7.67 7.54
N GLY A 170 2.03 -8.60 6.66
CA GLY A 170 0.64 -8.88 6.35
C GLY A 170 0.02 -9.87 7.33
N LEU A 171 -1.13 -10.42 6.95
CA LEU A 171 -1.86 -11.42 7.73
C LEU A 171 -1.29 -12.85 7.67
N GLU A 172 -0.37 -13.14 6.74
CA GLU A 172 0.25 -14.45 6.46
C GLU A 172 -0.62 -15.68 6.82
N PRO A 173 -1.43 -16.20 5.86
CA PRO A 173 -2.35 -17.34 6.10
C PRO A 173 -1.68 -18.66 6.54
N ASN A 174 -0.35 -18.77 6.43
CA ASN A 174 0.39 -20.03 6.53
C ASN A 174 1.21 -20.19 7.84
N GLY A 175 0.91 -19.42 8.88
CA GLY A 175 1.19 -19.88 10.25
C GLY A 175 2.50 -19.45 10.90
N VAL A 176 3.08 -18.30 10.54
CA VAL A 176 4.05 -17.63 11.43
C VAL A 176 3.38 -16.40 12.03
N ASN A 177 2.86 -16.61 13.23
CA ASN A 177 1.89 -15.78 13.94
C ASN A 177 2.45 -14.38 14.29
N HIS A 178 2.50 -13.43 13.34
CA HIS A 178 3.00 -12.06 13.60
C HIS A 178 2.24 -10.94 12.89
N SER A 179 0.99 -11.16 12.45
CA SER A 179 0.17 -10.04 12.02
C SER A 179 -0.13 -9.14 13.22
N ARG A 180 0.30 -7.89 13.14
CA ARG A 180 -0.08 -6.85 14.11
C ARG A 180 -1.48 -6.30 13.87
N TRP A 181 -2.16 -6.74 12.80
CA TRP A 181 -3.57 -6.41 12.58
C TRP A 181 -4.47 -7.08 13.62
N ASN A 182 -5.44 -6.32 14.14
CA ASN A 182 -6.49 -6.89 14.97
C ASN A 182 -7.42 -7.76 14.10
N MET A 183 -7.34 -9.08 14.27
CA MET A 183 -8.12 -10.08 13.53
C MET A 183 -9.64 -9.97 13.73
N SER A 184 -10.08 -9.29 14.79
CA SER A 184 -11.51 -9.00 14.99
C SER A 184 -12.02 -7.90 14.06
N VAL A 185 -11.11 -7.06 13.55
CA VAL A 185 -11.38 -5.91 12.67
C VAL A 185 -11.10 -6.29 11.22
N VAL A 186 -9.89 -6.79 10.94
CA VAL A 186 -9.45 -7.14 9.59
C VAL A 186 -9.70 -8.62 9.34
N LYS A 187 -10.86 -8.91 8.75
CA LYS A 187 -11.30 -10.30 8.46
C LYS A 187 -11.10 -10.71 7.01
N GLN A 188 -10.79 -9.75 6.15
CA GLN A 188 -10.66 -9.93 4.71
C GLN A 188 -9.28 -9.48 4.28
N TYR A 189 -8.68 -10.20 3.34
CA TYR A 189 -7.32 -9.92 2.91
C TYR A 189 -7.08 -10.19 1.44
N GLY A 190 -6.32 -9.28 0.83
CA GLY A 190 -5.75 -9.47 -0.50
C GLY A 190 -4.35 -10.06 -0.37
N LEU A 191 -4.10 -11.22 -1.01
CA LEU A 191 -2.79 -11.86 -0.98
C LEU A 191 -1.67 -10.98 -1.56
N THR A 192 -2.00 -10.06 -2.45
CA THR A 192 -1.11 -9.10 -3.11
C THR A 192 -1.86 -7.80 -3.30
N SER A 193 -1.23 -6.75 -3.86
CA SER A 193 -1.97 -5.55 -4.26
C SER A 193 -3.10 -5.86 -5.26
N ARG A 194 -2.88 -6.77 -6.22
CA ARG A 194 -3.95 -7.24 -7.13
C ARG A 194 -5.05 -7.97 -6.38
N GLY A 195 -4.70 -8.75 -5.36
CA GLY A 195 -5.66 -9.36 -4.45
C GLY A 195 -6.51 -8.31 -3.74
N MET A 196 -5.88 -7.24 -3.23
CA MET A 196 -6.58 -6.12 -2.59
C MET A 196 -7.57 -5.44 -3.54
N VAL A 197 -7.16 -5.19 -4.79
CA VAL A 197 -8.06 -4.67 -5.85
C VAL A 197 -9.27 -5.59 -6.03
N GLY A 198 -9.06 -6.90 -6.18
CA GLY A 198 -10.16 -7.87 -6.33
C GLY A 198 -11.12 -7.87 -5.13
N MET A 199 -10.57 -7.82 -3.91
CA MET A 199 -11.37 -7.78 -2.68
C MET A 199 -12.19 -6.49 -2.58
N LEU A 200 -11.58 -5.33 -2.86
CA LEU A 200 -12.26 -4.03 -2.81
C LEU A 200 -13.36 -3.93 -3.86
N LEU A 201 -13.15 -4.43 -5.08
CA LEU A 201 -14.18 -4.45 -6.12
C LEU A 201 -15.34 -5.39 -5.79
N SER A 202 -15.06 -6.54 -5.16
CA SER A 202 -16.06 -7.59 -4.94
C SER A 202 -16.88 -7.40 -3.66
N LEU A 203 -16.29 -6.80 -2.63
CA LEU A 203 -16.91 -6.69 -1.31
C LEU A 203 -17.59 -5.33 -1.14
N HIS A 204 -18.92 -5.33 -1.17
CA HIS A 204 -19.70 -4.17 -0.77
C HIS A 204 -19.35 -3.75 0.65
N CYS A 205 -19.31 -2.43 0.91
CA CYS A 205 -18.96 -1.85 2.21
C CYS A 205 -17.50 -2.09 2.63
N ALA A 206 -16.61 -2.48 1.70
CA ALA A 206 -15.21 -2.65 1.98
C ALA A 206 -14.41 -1.34 1.98
N ILE A 207 -13.34 -1.30 2.76
CA ILE A 207 -12.34 -0.24 2.78
C ILE A 207 -10.95 -0.85 2.99
N GLY A 208 -9.95 -0.28 2.32
CA GLY A 208 -8.57 -0.73 2.37
C GLY A 208 -7.63 0.36 1.86
N TYR A 209 -6.39 -0.03 1.57
CA TYR A 209 -5.34 0.87 1.11
C TYR A 209 -4.60 0.27 -0.09
N LEU A 210 -4.28 1.12 -1.06
CA LEU A 210 -3.61 0.76 -2.32
C LEU A 210 -2.74 1.92 -2.80
N SER A 211 -1.80 1.67 -3.70
CA SER A 211 -1.15 2.78 -4.40
C SER A 211 -2.20 3.56 -5.23
N ILE A 212 -2.06 4.88 -5.32
CA ILE A 212 -3.02 5.71 -6.09
C ILE A 212 -3.07 5.29 -7.58
N ALA A 213 -1.96 4.83 -8.15
CA ALA A 213 -1.91 4.33 -9.52
C ALA A 213 -2.84 3.12 -9.72
N GLU A 214 -2.80 2.15 -8.81
CA GLU A 214 -3.66 0.96 -8.87
C GLU A 214 -5.14 1.32 -8.68
N VAL A 215 -5.44 2.25 -7.79
CA VAL A 215 -6.81 2.74 -7.55
C VAL A 215 -7.38 3.39 -8.82
N ILE A 216 -6.60 4.27 -9.45
CA ILE A 216 -6.99 4.94 -10.71
C ILE A 216 -7.16 3.92 -11.83
N ARG A 217 -6.18 3.01 -12.02
CA ARG A 217 -6.22 2.00 -13.08
C ARG A 217 -7.41 1.05 -12.92
N ALA A 218 -7.74 0.67 -11.69
CA ALA A 218 -8.85 -0.23 -11.39
C ALA A 218 -10.21 0.50 -11.28
N ASN A 219 -10.22 1.83 -11.42
CA ASN A 219 -11.42 2.67 -11.26
C ASN A 219 -12.14 2.42 -9.92
N ILE A 220 -11.38 2.33 -8.84
CA ILE A 220 -11.92 2.15 -7.48
C ILE A 220 -12.10 3.53 -6.85
N THR A 221 -13.23 3.75 -6.16
CA THR A 221 -13.45 4.98 -5.40
C THR A 221 -12.49 5.06 -4.21
N TYR A 222 -12.00 6.26 -3.90
CA TYR A 222 -11.09 6.50 -2.79
C TYR A 222 -11.48 7.76 -2.02
N ALA A 223 -11.14 7.79 -0.74
CA ALA A 223 -11.51 8.86 0.16
C ALA A 223 -10.50 10.02 0.11
N SER A 224 -11.01 11.24 0.23
CA SER A 224 -10.19 12.40 0.61
C SER A 224 -9.90 12.34 2.11
N LEU A 225 -8.72 12.82 2.50
CA LEU A 225 -8.33 12.93 3.91
C LEU A 225 -8.25 14.39 4.33
N ILE A 226 -8.70 14.69 5.56
CA ILE A 226 -8.47 16.00 6.16
C ILE A 226 -6.97 16.16 6.44
N SER A 227 -6.37 17.18 5.83
CA SER A 227 -4.96 17.55 5.96
C SER A 227 -4.65 18.15 7.34
N GLN A 228 -3.37 18.45 7.60
CA GLN A 228 -2.96 19.16 8.83
C GLN A 228 -3.54 20.57 8.91
N THR A 229 -3.85 21.17 7.75
CA THR A 229 -4.41 22.52 7.64
C THR A 229 -5.94 22.53 7.62
N GLY A 230 -6.59 21.36 7.77
CA GLY A 230 -8.05 21.24 7.85
C GLY A 230 -8.77 21.10 6.50
N ASN A 231 -8.03 21.08 5.38
CA ASN A 231 -8.62 20.92 4.05
C ASN A 231 -8.77 19.44 3.69
N ALA A 232 -9.85 19.07 2.99
CA ALA A 232 -9.95 17.77 2.34
C ALA A 232 -9.01 17.73 1.12
N VAL A 233 -8.13 16.74 1.07
CA VAL A 233 -7.16 16.50 -0.02
C VAL A 233 -7.18 15.05 -0.48
#